data_AF-A0AAV9GX73-F1
#
_entry.id   AF-A0AAV9GX73-F1
#
_cell.length_a   1.000
_cell.length_b   1.000
_cell.length_c   1.000
_cell.angle_alpha   90.00
_cell.angle_beta   90.00
_cell.angle_gamma   90.00
#
_symmetry.space_group_name_H-M   'P 1'
#
loop_
_entity.id
_entity.type
_entity.pdbx_description
1 polymer ?
#
loop_
_entity_poly.entity_id
_entity_poly.type
_entity_poly.pdbx_seq_one_letter_code
_entity_poly.pdbx_strand_id
1 'polypeptide(L)'
;MSPGHAGVDGREAILDEYYYLVHDCTRRRLTMASDKLRAFSGLAERAHRAVGGTYLAGLWPNGIKRSLLFHILLSEDHKPAPTNTEYRAPSWSWASLDCPVQFFNDVDGSSAFGLELISHDVRLRSNDNPYGEVTGASLVAKGIIIPLFRSTETFMAGGFFPHEGWSRFDHAQTTKGDRVAEGPSTHERRWVPVIDSSTRGCHIVECGIELGDIEAETEEADVKIDPQSYSYTEHVGLFVASGSWGDLYFLILEPVAGEGPLAFRRAGFLNMPAHEMEWVSELTKQTVKLF
;
A
#
# COMPACT_ATOMS: atom_id res chain seq x y z
N MET A 1 -25.42 -18.59 -24.64
CA MET A 1 -24.53 -18.66 -23.46
C MET A 1 -23.11 -18.62 -23.98
N SER A 2 -22.38 -17.54 -23.69
CA SER A 2 -21.04 -17.33 -24.24
C SER A 2 -19.97 -17.95 -23.34
N PRO A 3 -19.00 -18.74 -23.86
CA PRO A 3 -18.02 -19.50 -23.06
C PRO A 3 -16.99 -18.67 -22.27
N GLY A 4 -17.02 -17.33 -22.35
CA GLY A 4 -15.95 -16.46 -21.86
C GLY A 4 -15.99 -16.10 -20.37
N HIS A 5 -17.13 -16.22 -19.69
CA HIS A 5 -17.26 -15.73 -18.30
C HIS A 5 -16.75 -16.74 -17.26
N ALA A 6 -17.03 -18.03 -17.44
CA ALA A 6 -16.63 -19.07 -16.47
C ALA A 6 -15.10 -19.24 -16.30
N GLY A 7 -14.31 -18.89 -17.33
CA GLY A 7 -12.84 -18.97 -17.28
C GLY A 7 -12.17 -17.76 -16.62
N VAL A 8 -12.83 -16.60 -16.61
CA VAL A 8 -12.35 -15.39 -15.93
C VAL A 8 -12.63 -15.50 -14.43
N ASP A 9 -13.84 -15.92 -14.07
CA ASP A 9 -14.25 -16.13 -12.66
C ASP A 9 -13.34 -17.14 -11.93
N GLY A 10 -12.92 -18.21 -12.63
CA GLY A 10 -12.02 -19.22 -12.06
C GLY A 10 -10.59 -18.75 -11.82
N ARG A 11 -10.08 -17.79 -12.61
CA ARG A 11 -8.73 -17.22 -12.42
C ARG A 11 -8.69 -16.24 -11.27
N GLU A 12 -9.69 -15.36 -11.18
CA GLU A 12 -9.83 -14.42 -10.08
C GLU A 12 -9.99 -15.16 -8.75
N ALA A 13 -10.79 -16.22 -8.69
CA ALA A 13 -10.93 -17.05 -7.48
C ALA A 13 -9.59 -17.67 -7.00
N ILE A 14 -8.70 -18.01 -7.92
CA ILE A 14 -7.37 -18.57 -7.56
C ILE A 14 -6.43 -17.47 -7.08
N LEU A 15 -6.52 -16.26 -7.63
CA LEU A 15 -5.81 -15.09 -7.11
C LEU A 15 -6.33 -14.67 -5.73
N ASP A 16 -7.65 -14.72 -5.52
CA ASP A 16 -8.27 -14.52 -4.21
C ASP A 16 -7.71 -15.50 -3.18
N GLU A 17 -7.68 -16.79 -3.53
CA GLU A 17 -7.12 -17.82 -2.65
C GLU A 17 -5.63 -17.59 -2.38
N TYR A 18 -4.85 -17.22 -3.40
CA TYR A 18 -3.44 -16.86 -3.25
C TYR A 18 -3.24 -15.74 -2.22
N TYR A 19 -3.93 -14.61 -2.39
CA TYR A 19 -3.79 -13.46 -1.49
C TYR A 19 -4.35 -13.72 -0.10
N TYR A 20 -5.43 -14.49 0.00
CA TYR A 20 -5.95 -14.95 1.29
C TYR A 20 -4.91 -15.78 2.05
N LEU A 21 -4.26 -16.72 1.39
CA LEU A 21 -3.22 -17.55 1.98
C LEU A 21 -1.95 -16.75 2.30
N VAL A 22 -1.57 -15.77 1.49
CA VAL A 22 -0.50 -14.81 1.85
C VAL A 22 -0.85 -14.08 3.15
N HIS A 23 -2.06 -13.52 3.26
CA HIS A 23 -2.52 -12.87 4.48
C HIS A 23 -2.48 -13.81 5.69
N ASP A 24 -3.08 -15.01 5.59
CA ASP A 24 -3.14 -15.95 6.72
C ASP A 24 -1.75 -16.47 7.13
N CYS A 25 -0.87 -16.77 6.17
CA CYS A 25 0.48 -17.25 6.47
C CYS A 25 1.39 -16.14 7.01
N THR A 26 1.26 -14.90 6.55
CA THR A 26 2.07 -13.77 7.07
C THR A 26 1.67 -13.34 8.49
N ARG A 27 0.46 -13.70 8.94
CA ARG A 27 0.06 -13.60 10.36
C ARG A 27 0.77 -14.60 11.27
N ARG A 28 1.34 -15.67 10.71
CA ARG A 28 2.05 -16.70 11.47
C ARG A 28 3.53 -16.33 11.55
N ARG A 29 4.19 -16.69 12.64
CA ARG A 29 5.64 -16.47 12.79
C ARG A 29 6.38 -17.33 11.77
N LEU A 30 6.94 -16.70 10.75
CA LEU A 30 7.88 -17.34 9.84
C LEU A 30 9.25 -17.38 10.53
N THR A 31 9.85 -18.57 10.60
CA THR A 31 11.08 -18.79 11.37
C THR A 31 12.31 -18.15 10.72
N MET A 32 12.31 -18.02 9.39
CA MET A 32 13.37 -17.37 8.61
C MET A 32 12.74 -16.39 7.65
N ALA A 33 12.90 -15.11 7.96
CA ALA A 33 12.24 -14.05 7.22
C ALA A 33 12.80 -13.99 5.77
N SER A 34 14.12 -14.21 5.56
CA SER A 34 14.78 -14.30 4.25
C SER A 34 14.16 -15.32 3.28
N ASP A 35 13.54 -16.38 3.81
CA ASP A 35 12.96 -17.46 3.02
C ASP A 35 11.49 -17.21 2.61
N LYS A 36 10.94 -16.00 2.81
CA LYS A 36 9.53 -15.70 2.51
C LYS A 36 9.10 -16.14 1.10
N LEU A 37 9.74 -15.68 0.04
CA LEU A 37 9.32 -16.07 -1.33
C LEU A 37 9.46 -17.59 -1.55
N ARG A 38 10.55 -18.17 -1.05
CA ARG A 38 10.79 -19.62 -1.12
C ARG A 38 9.71 -20.43 -0.41
N ALA A 39 9.31 -20.04 0.79
CA ALA A 39 8.27 -20.71 1.58
C ALA A 39 6.90 -20.69 0.89
N PHE A 40 6.65 -19.68 0.05
CA PHE A 40 5.40 -19.53 -0.70
C PHE A 40 5.48 -20.03 -2.14
N SER A 41 6.62 -20.57 -2.57
CA SER A 41 6.83 -21.00 -3.96
C SER A 41 5.84 -22.06 -4.44
N GLY A 42 5.44 -23.00 -3.58
CA GLY A 42 4.42 -24.00 -3.92
C GLY A 42 3.01 -23.40 -4.10
N LEU A 43 2.67 -22.37 -3.31
CA LEU A 43 1.44 -21.62 -3.49
C LEU A 43 1.48 -20.82 -4.79
N ALA A 44 2.61 -20.16 -5.07
CA ALA A 44 2.81 -19.40 -6.30
C ALA A 44 2.75 -20.29 -7.55
N GLU A 45 3.37 -21.47 -7.51
CA GLU A 45 3.30 -22.44 -8.61
C GLU A 45 1.86 -22.89 -8.91
N ARG A 46 1.05 -23.09 -7.86
CA ARG A 46 -0.35 -23.48 -8.03
C ARG A 46 -1.17 -22.35 -8.67
N ALA A 47 -0.96 -21.10 -8.24
CA ALA A 47 -1.60 -19.94 -8.84
C ALA A 47 -1.16 -19.73 -10.29
N HIS A 48 0.14 -19.85 -10.59
CA HIS A 48 0.68 -19.70 -11.94
C HIS A 48 0.02 -20.65 -12.94
N ARG A 49 -0.21 -21.91 -12.56
CA ARG A 49 -0.85 -22.91 -13.44
C ARG A 49 -2.23 -22.49 -13.94
N ALA A 50 -2.94 -21.64 -13.20
CA ALA A 50 -4.27 -21.16 -13.59
C ALA A 50 -4.26 -19.76 -14.20
N VAL A 51 -3.47 -18.86 -13.61
CA VAL A 51 -3.46 -17.43 -13.96
C VAL A 51 -2.51 -17.13 -15.11
N GLY A 52 -1.43 -17.91 -15.25
CA GLY A 52 -0.34 -17.64 -16.18
C GLY A 52 0.45 -16.38 -15.83
N GLY A 53 1.35 -15.98 -16.75
CA GLY A 53 2.17 -14.77 -16.59
C GLY A 53 3.42 -14.97 -15.72
N THR A 54 4.32 -13.99 -15.76
CA THR A 54 5.58 -14.03 -14.99
C THR A 54 5.31 -13.66 -13.53
N TYR A 55 5.70 -14.51 -12.59
CA TYR A 55 5.62 -14.21 -11.17
C TYR A 55 6.56 -13.05 -10.80
N LEU A 56 6.03 -12.02 -10.14
CA LEU A 56 6.76 -10.79 -9.83
C LEU A 56 7.06 -10.74 -8.33
N ALA A 57 8.01 -11.57 -7.91
CA ALA A 57 8.57 -11.56 -6.55
C ALA A 57 7.51 -11.43 -5.44
N GLY A 58 6.38 -12.14 -5.53
CA GLY A 58 5.25 -11.99 -4.59
C GLY A 58 3.92 -11.66 -5.26
N LEU A 59 3.96 -11.04 -6.45
CA LEU A 59 2.81 -10.44 -7.12
C LEU A 59 2.51 -11.09 -8.47
N TRP A 60 1.30 -10.87 -8.98
CA TRP A 60 0.86 -11.33 -10.29
C TRP A 60 0.60 -10.15 -11.24
N PRO A 61 1.09 -10.20 -12.51
CA PRO A 61 0.83 -9.14 -13.49
C PRO A 61 -0.68 -9.02 -13.78
N ASN A 62 -1.35 -10.16 -13.89
CA ASN A 62 -2.80 -10.26 -13.98
C ASN A 62 -3.35 -9.95 -12.57
N GLY A 63 -3.85 -8.72 -12.38
CA GLY A 63 -4.22 -8.22 -11.05
C GLY A 63 -3.16 -7.35 -10.37
N ILE A 64 -2.21 -6.78 -11.12
CA ILE A 64 -1.12 -5.97 -10.55
C ILE A 64 -1.61 -4.83 -9.65
N LYS A 65 -2.72 -4.19 -10.00
CA LYS A 65 -3.33 -3.11 -9.21
C LYS A 65 -3.63 -3.59 -7.78
N ARG A 66 -4.41 -4.67 -7.66
CA ARG A 66 -4.70 -5.32 -6.36
C ARG A 66 -3.43 -5.79 -5.65
N SER A 67 -2.52 -6.39 -6.41
CA SER A 67 -1.27 -6.93 -5.90
C SER A 67 -0.41 -5.86 -5.21
N LEU A 68 -0.36 -4.66 -5.79
CA LEU A 68 0.40 -3.53 -5.27
C LEU A 68 -0.27 -2.88 -4.05
N LEU A 69 -1.59 -2.97 -3.92
CA LEU A 69 -2.38 -2.30 -2.89
C LEU A 69 -2.46 -3.06 -1.56
N PHE A 70 -1.53 -3.98 -1.27
CA PHE A 70 -1.48 -4.56 0.07
C PHE A 70 -1.19 -3.48 1.13
N HIS A 71 -1.59 -3.72 2.36
CA HIS A 71 -1.27 -2.87 3.50
C HIS A 71 -0.94 -3.72 4.73
N ILE A 72 -0.20 -3.16 5.67
CA ILE A 72 0.16 -3.84 6.91
C ILE A 72 -1.03 -3.89 7.87
N LEU A 73 -1.17 -5.00 8.58
CA LEU A 73 -2.06 -5.11 9.75
C LEU A 73 -1.24 -4.80 11.00
N LEU A 74 -1.76 -3.94 11.87
CA LEU A 74 -1.15 -3.71 13.19
C LEU A 74 -1.16 -5.04 13.96
N SER A 75 -0.01 -5.45 14.47
CA SER A 75 0.07 -6.57 15.42
C SER A 75 -0.72 -6.22 16.70
N GLU A 76 -1.09 -7.21 17.52
CA GLU A 76 -1.73 -6.98 18.83
C GLU A 76 -0.95 -5.96 19.70
N ASP A 77 0.38 -5.92 19.55
CA ASP A 77 1.27 -4.97 20.24
C ASP A 77 1.32 -3.56 19.60
N HIS A 78 0.60 -3.32 18.50
CA HIS A 78 0.59 -2.07 17.72
C HIS A 78 2.00 -1.64 17.23
N LYS A 79 2.95 -2.57 17.20
CA LYS A 79 4.31 -2.28 16.80
C LYS A 79 4.40 -2.21 15.27
N PRO A 80 5.08 -1.18 14.74
CA PRO A 80 5.45 -1.12 13.34
C PRO A 80 6.24 -2.35 12.90
N ALA A 81 6.21 -2.67 11.61
CA ALA A 81 7.03 -3.75 11.07
C ALA A 81 8.52 -3.46 11.34
N PRO A 82 9.32 -4.45 11.79
CA PRO A 82 10.75 -4.28 11.95
C PRO A 82 11.37 -3.78 10.64
N THR A 83 12.25 -2.78 10.72
CA THR A 83 13.08 -2.37 9.58
C THR A 83 14.04 -3.50 9.27
N ASN A 84 13.77 -4.24 8.19
CA ASN A 84 14.67 -5.29 7.72
C ASN A 84 15.89 -4.62 7.07
N THR A 85 17.09 -4.87 7.60
CA THR A 85 18.34 -4.28 7.10
C THR A 85 18.90 -5.01 5.88
N GLU A 86 18.45 -6.23 5.60
CA GLU A 86 18.92 -7.04 4.46
C GLU A 86 17.90 -7.10 3.33
N TYR A 87 18.38 -6.91 2.09
CA TYR A 87 17.55 -7.04 0.90
C TYR A 87 17.03 -8.47 0.73
N ARG A 88 15.72 -8.60 0.52
CA ARG A 88 15.03 -9.90 0.34
C ARG A 88 14.10 -9.90 -0.87
N ALA A 89 13.41 -8.78 -1.05
CA ALA A 89 12.43 -8.56 -2.09
C ALA A 89 12.37 -7.05 -2.37
N PRO A 90 11.92 -6.64 -3.56
CA PRO A 90 11.68 -5.24 -3.87
C PRO A 90 10.64 -4.62 -2.92
N SER A 91 10.68 -3.31 -2.68
CA SER A 91 9.82 -2.66 -1.68
C SER A 91 8.32 -2.77 -2.01
N TRP A 92 7.99 -2.86 -3.28
CA TRP A 92 6.62 -3.07 -3.76
C TRP A 92 6.12 -4.51 -3.60
N SER A 93 6.94 -5.45 -3.12
CA SER A 93 6.52 -6.80 -2.78
C SER A 93 6.16 -6.90 -1.31
N TRP A 94 5.04 -7.58 -1.00
CA TRP A 94 4.66 -7.91 0.37
C TRP A 94 5.74 -8.72 1.11
N ALA A 95 6.59 -9.44 0.37
CA ALA A 95 7.66 -10.24 0.96
C ALA A 95 8.82 -9.39 1.50
N SER A 96 8.89 -8.09 1.16
CA SER A 96 9.88 -7.15 1.71
C SER A 96 9.66 -6.86 3.19
N LEU A 97 8.41 -6.95 3.65
CA LEU A 97 8.03 -6.64 5.02
C LEU A 97 8.09 -7.88 5.90
N ASP A 98 8.30 -7.70 7.20
CA ASP A 98 8.23 -8.76 8.21
C ASP A 98 7.07 -8.56 9.18
N CYS A 99 5.88 -8.41 8.60
CA CYS A 99 4.63 -8.25 9.32
C CYS A 99 3.48 -8.93 8.55
N PRO A 100 2.29 -9.05 9.18
CA PRO A 100 1.10 -9.49 8.48
C PRO A 100 0.63 -8.43 7.48
N VAL A 101 0.23 -8.89 6.29
CA VAL A 101 -0.28 -8.03 5.22
C VAL A 101 -1.69 -8.44 4.83
N GLN A 102 -2.49 -7.48 4.38
CA GLN A 102 -3.82 -7.71 3.82
C GLN A 102 -3.92 -7.10 2.42
N PHE A 103 -4.72 -7.72 1.56
CA PHE A 103 -5.03 -7.26 0.21
C PHE A 103 -6.51 -6.86 0.13
N PHE A 104 -6.82 -5.86 -0.71
CA PHE A 104 -8.20 -5.50 -1.01
C PHE A 104 -8.83 -6.53 -1.95
N ASN A 105 -10.09 -6.87 -1.69
CA ASN A 105 -10.89 -7.69 -2.61
C ASN A 105 -11.66 -6.81 -3.59
N ASP A 106 -11.94 -5.56 -3.22
CA ASP A 106 -12.70 -4.61 -3.99
C ASP A 106 -11.77 -3.61 -4.69
N VAL A 107 -11.19 -4.02 -5.81
CA VAL A 107 -10.34 -3.16 -6.65
C VAL A 107 -10.94 -3.12 -8.05
N ASP A 108 -11.46 -1.96 -8.44
CA ASP A 108 -11.97 -1.74 -9.78
C ASP A 108 -10.79 -1.65 -10.77
N GLY A 109 -10.58 -2.76 -11.48
CA GLY A 109 -9.60 -2.86 -12.55
C GLY A 109 -9.92 -1.98 -13.76
N SER A 110 -11.16 -1.52 -13.92
CA SER A 110 -11.65 -0.82 -15.11
C SER A 110 -11.40 0.69 -15.12
N SER A 111 -10.99 1.28 -14.00
CA SER A 111 -10.68 2.71 -13.91
C SER A 111 -9.62 3.12 -14.95
N ALA A 112 -10.02 4.01 -15.86
CA ALA A 112 -9.17 4.56 -16.93
C ALA A 112 -7.95 5.32 -16.37
N PHE A 113 -8.07 5.85 -15.15
CA PHE A 113 -7.01 6.57 -14.46
C PHE A 113 -6.03 5.64 -13.75
N GLY A 114 -6.42 4.38 -13.53
CA GLY A 114 -5.61 3.40 -12.82
C GLY A 114 -4.23 3.15 -13.45
N LEU A 115 -3.36 2.59 -12.62
CA LEU A 115 -1.99 2.26 -12.97
C LEU A 115 -1.94 1.24 -14.12
N GLU A 116 -1.03 1.49 -15.04
CA GLU A 116 -0.70 0.62 -16.17
C GLU A 116 0.72 0.06 -15.98
N LEU A 117 0.86 -1.26 -15.93
CA LEU A 117 2.17 -1.89 -15.90
C LEU A 117 2.77 -1.90 -17.31
N ILE A 118 3.93 -1.24 -17.49
CA ILE A 118 4.64 -1.17 -18.78
C ILE A 118 5.61 -2.33 -18.93
N SER A 119 6.46 -2.54 -17.92
CA SER A 119 7.48 -3.59 -17.94
C SER A 119 7.92 -3.97 -16.53
N HIS A 120 8.62 -5.10 -16.42
CA HIS A 120 9.20 -5.57 -15.17
C HIS A 120 10.57 -6.22 -15.43
N ASP A 121 11.43 -6.19 -14.43
CA ASP A 121 12.70 -6.92 -14.36
C ASP A 121 12.72 -7.68 -13.04
N VAL A 122 12.92 -9.00 -13.07
CA VAL A 122 13.03 -9.84 -11.87
C VAL A 122 14.25 -10.72 -12.01
N ARG A 123 15.19 -10.59 -11.08
CA ARG A 123 16.46 -11.33 -11.07
C ARG A 123 16.40 -12.38 -9.97
N LEU A 124 16.25 -13.63 -10.36
CA LEU A 124 16.21 -14.77 -9.44
C LEU A 124 17.60 -15.06 -8.87
N ARG A 125 17.67 -15.55 -7.63
CA ARG A 125 18.92 -16.12 -7.09
C ARG A 125 19.26 -17.45 -7.79
N SER A 126 18.25 -18.27 -8.06
CA SER A 126 18.39 -19.52 -8.81
C SER A 126 17.20 -19.71 -9.75
N ASN A 127 17.48 -20.16 -10.98
CA ASN A 127 16.46 -20.47 -11.98
C ASN A 127 15.71 -21.78 -11.68
N ASP A 128 16.19 -22.60 -10.73
CA ASP A 128 15.54 -23.85 -10.33
C ASP A 128 14.23 -23.60 -9.55
N ASN A 129 14.05 -22.39 -9.02
CA ASN A 129 12.82 -21.98 -8.35
C ASN A 129 12.38 -20.59 -8.86
N PRO A 130 11.55 -20.51 -9.92
CA PRO A 130 11.09 -19.24 -10.49
C PRO A 130 10.16 -18.44 -9.57
N TYR A 131 9.74 -19.01 -8.44
CA TYR A 131 8.93 -18.37 -7.42
C TYR A 131 9.69 -18.12 -6.11
N GLY A 132 11.00 -18.36 -6.13
CA GLY A 132 11.86 -18.28 -4.97
C GLY A 132 12.49 -16.91 -4.77
N GLU A 133 13.67 -16.94 -4.16
CA GLU A 133 14.41 -15.75 -3.77
C GLU A 133 14.87 -14.91 -4.96
N VAL A 134 14.85 -13.59 -4.79
CA VAL A 134 15.30 -12.62 -5.78
C VAL A 134 16.53 -11.85 -5.29
N THR A 135 17.41 -11.49 -6.22
CA THR A 135 18.59 -10.65 -5.97
C THR A 135 18.37 -9.19 -6.37
N GLY A 136 17.29 -8.92 -7.10
CA GLY A 136 16.89 -7.59 -7.54
C GLY A 136 15.60 -7.68 -8.34
N ALA A 137 14.77 -6.65 -8.27
CA ALA A 137 13.60 -6.54 -9.13
C ALA A 137 13.19 -5.07 -9.29
N SER A 138 12.53 -4.75 -10.41
CA SER A 138 11.91 -3.45 -10.61
C SER A 138 10.66 -3.54 -11.48
N LEU A 139 9.74 -2.61 -11.28
CA LEU A 139 8.57 -2.41 -12.14
C LEU A 139 8.68 -1.04 -12.82
N VAL A 140 8.23 -0.96 -14.06
CA VAL A 140 7.98 0.31 -14.74
C VAL A 140 6.48 0.40 -14.96
N ALA A 141 5.88 1.46 -14.43
CA ALA A 141 4.45 1.67 -14.47
C ALA A 141 4.13 3.09 -14.91
N LYS A 142 2.97 3.26 -15.55
CA LYS A 142 2.41 4.57 -15.91
C LYS A 142 1.20 4.85 -15.03
N GLY A 143 1.22 5.98 -14.33
CA GLY A 143 0.17 6.34 -13.39
C GLY A 143 0.22 7.82 -13.00
N ILE A 144 -0.83 8.28 -12.33
CA ILE A 144 -0.91 9.64 -11.80
C ILE A 144 -0.10 9.70 -10.51
N ILE A 145 0.80 10.67 -10.39
CA ILE A 145 1.51 10.96 -9.15
C ILE A 145 1.09 12.31 -8.60
N ILE A 146 0.91 12.38 -7.29
CA ILE A 146 0.63 13.62 -6.55
C ILE A 146 1.70 13.84 -5.48
N PRO A 147 2.03 15.10 -5.15
CA PRO A 147 2.83 15.37 -3.97
C PRO A 147 2.05 14.95 -2.71
N LEU A 148 2.77 14.31 -1.78
CA LEU A 148 2.27 14.01 -0.44
C LEU A 148 3.17 14.70 0.57
N PHE A 149 2.55 15.37 1.54
CA PHE A 149 3.26 16.02 2.63
C PHE A 149 2.85 15.37 3.95
N ARG A 150 3.79 15.20 4.87
CA ARG A 150 3.50 14.62 6.18
C ARG A 150 3.48 15.74 7.22
N SER A 151 2.36 15.93 7.90
CA SER A 151 2.27 16.79 9.09
C SER A 151 2.73 16.02 10.33
N THR A 152 3.43 16.70 11.23
CA THR A 152 3.80 16.16 12.56
C THR A 152 2.78 16.50 13.64
N GLU A 153 1.66 17.14 13.29
CA GLU A 153 0.60 17.43 14.26
C GLU A 153 -0.17 16.17 14.64
N THR A 154 -0.61 16.14 15.90
CA THR A 154 -1.51 15.11 16.42
C THR A 154 -2.77 15.76 16.93
N PHE A 155 -3.91 15.30 16.43
CA PHE A 155 -5.23 15.72 16.87
C PHE A 155 -5.91 14.58 17.64
N MET A 156 -6.60 14.94 18.72
CA MET A 156 -7.54 14.06 19.38
C MET A 156 -8.86 14.18 18.61
N ALA A 157 -9.19 13.15 17.86
CA ALA A 157 -10.39 13.10 17.07
C ALA A 157 -11.42 12.27 17.83
N GLY A 158 -12.45 12.93 18.39
CA GLY A 158 -13.60 12.26 18.99
C GLY A 158 -14.71 12.17 17.96
N GLY A 159 -15.13 10.95 17.60
CA GLY A 159 -16.23 10.72 16.65
C GLY A 159 -15.88 9.77 15.51
N PHE A 160 -16.93 9.27 14.85
CA PHE A 160 -16.84 8.54 13.58
C PHE A 160 -16.73 9.57 12.45
N PHE A 161 -15.70 9.46 11.62
CA PHE A 161 -15.60 10.27 10.41
C PHE A 161 -16.10 9.45 9.21
N PRO A 162 -17.36 9.61 8.79
CA PRO A 162 -18.01 8.72 7.82
C PRO A 162 -17.40 8.79 6.41
N HIS A 163 -16.46 9.71 6.16
CA HIS A 163 -15.85 9.95 4.86
C HIS A 163 -14.35 10.21 4.94
N GLU A 164 -13.66 9.65 5.94
CA GLU A 164 -12.20 9.80 6.03
C GLU A 164 -11.45 8.68 5.31
N GLY A 165 -10.53 9.08 4.44
CA GLY A 165 -9.49 8.18 3.97
C GLY A 165 -8.59 7.75 5.12
N TRP A 166 -7.67 6.84 4.84
CA TRP A 166 -6.67 6.42 5.82
C TRP A 166 -5.38 6.04 5.12
N SER A 167 -4.27 6.12 5.83
CA SER A 167 -2.99 5.64 5.33
C SER A 167 -2.23 4.79 6.34
N ARG A 168 -1.30 4.00 5.82
CA ARG A 168 -0.39 3.16 6.58
C ARG A 168 0.98 3.18 5.92
N PHE A 169 1.98 3.58 6.70
CA PHE A 169 3.38 3.42 6.31
C PHE A 169 3.86 2.01 6.64
N ASP A 170 4.70 1.45 5.77
CA ASP A 170 5.19 0.08 5.88
C ASP A 170 6.23 -0.08 7.01
N HIS A 171 6.85 1.02 7.48
CA HIS A 171 7.84 1.04 8.56
C HIS A 171 7.52 2.11 9.60
N ALA A 172 7.95 1.89 10.86
CA ALA A 172 8.04 3.01 11.80
C ALA A 172 9.09 3.96 11.29
N GLN A 173 8.72 5.23 11.10
CA GLN A 173 9.72 6.26 11.09
C GLN A 173 10.03 6.63 12.54
N THR A 174 11.29 6.49 12.93
CA THR A 174 11.84 7.09 14.15
C THR A 174 12.23 8.52 13.81
N THR A 175 11.27 9.42 13.70
CA THR A 175 11.58 10.85 13.62
C THR A 175 12.05 11.31 15.00
N LYS A 176 13.07 12.16 15.04
CA LYS A 176 13.68 12.67 16.28
C LYS A 176 12.66 13.56 17.00
N GLY A 177 11.83 12.95 17.85
CA GLY A 177 10.65 13.59 18.44
C GLY A 177 9.45 12.67 18.59
N ASP A 178 9.45 11.51 17.92
CA ASP A 178 8.46 10.46 18.14
C ASP A 178 8.65 9.89 19.55
N ARG A 179 7.94 10.50 20.51
CA ARG A 179 7.57 9.80 21.73
C ARG A 179 6.72 8.62 21.28
N VAL A 180 7.36 7.47 21.06
CA VAL A 180 6.72 6.18 21.26
C VAL A 180 6.09 6.31 22.65
N ALA A 181 4.77 6.42 22.70
CA ALA A 181 4.08 6.55 23.97
C ALA A 181 4.47 5.34 24.81
N GLU A 182 5.29 5.54 25.84
CA GLU A 182 5.63 4.47 26.78
C GLU A 182 4.37 4.18 27.59
N GLY A 183 3.65 3.13 27.19
CA GLY A 183 2.47 2.63 27.89
C GLY A 183 1.67 1.66 27.03
N PRO A 184 0.87 0.76 27.63
CA PRO A 184 -0.10 -0.04 26.88
C PRO A 184 -1.19 0.92 26.36
N SER A 185 -0.97 1.56 25.22
CA SER A 185 -1.98 2.39 24.59
C SER A 185 -3.03 1.47 23.97
N THR A 186 -4.24 1.48 24.53
CA THR A 186 -5.46 0.97 23.89
C THR A 186 -5.92 1.85 22.71
N HIS A 187 -5.05 2.74 22.22
CA HIS A 187 -5.36 3.84 21.31
C HIS A 187 -4.73 3.56 19.94
N GLU A 188 -5.58 3.47 18.92
CA GLU A 188 -5.12 3.27 17.55
C GLU A 188 -4.77 4.63 16.94
N ARG A 189 -3.48 4.92 16.74
CA ARG A 189 -3.09 6.05 15.89
C ARG A 189 -3.42 5.72 14.43
N ARG A 190 -4.11 6.63 13.75
CA ARG A 190 -4.41 6.53 12.32
C ARG A 190 -3.82 7.74 11.60
N TRP A 191 -3.37 7.49 10.39
CA TRP A 191 -2.94 8.55 9.51
C TRP A 191 -4.13 8.95 8.64
N VAL A 192 -4.60 10.18 8.78
CA VAL A 192 -5.75 10.70 8.03
C VAL A 192 -5.25 11.60 6.90
N PRO A 193 -5.64 11.33 5.65
CA PRO A 193 -5.38 12.24 4.55
C PRO A 193 -6.30 13.47 4.64
N VAL A 194 -5.72 14.63 4.43
CA VAL A 194 -6.40 15.92 4.34
C VAL A 194 -6.02 16.55 3.02
N ILE A 195 -7.01 16.84 2.16
CA ILE A 195 -6.75 17.63 0.96
C ILE A 195 -6.75 19.10 1.31
N ASP A 196 -5.66 19.78 0.94
CA ASP A 196 -5.61 21.22 0.93
C ASP A 196 -5.74 21.73 -0.51
N SER A 197 -6.91 22.33 -0.78
CA SER A 197 -7.22 22.94 -2.07
C SER A 197 -6.21 24.00 -2.52
N SER A 198 -5.50 24.66 -1.58
CA SER A 198 -4.53 25.71 -1.89
C SER A 198 -3.21 25.16 -2.45
N THR A 199 -2.85 23.93 -2.09
CA THR A 199 -1.62 23.26 -2.53
C THR A 199 -1.86 22.22 -3.62
N ARG A 200 -3.14 21.93 -3.98
CA ARG A 200 -3.55 20.85 -4.90
C ARG A 200 -2.92 19.50 -4.55
N GLY A 201 -2.56 19.31 -3.29
CA GLY A 201 -1.87 18.14 -2.75
C GLY A 201 -2.66 17.48 -1.63
N CYS A 202 -2.29 16.24 -1.33
CA CYS A 202 -2.84 15.51 -0.18
C CYS A 202 -1.81 15.56 0.95
N HIS A 203 -2.21 16.07 2.12
CA HIS A 203 -1.42 16.09 3.34
C HIS A 203 -1.80 14.90 4.20
N ILE A 204 -0.82 14.24 4.82
CA ILE A 204 -1.03 13.11 5.71
C ILE A 204 -0.76 13.58 7.14
N VAL A 205 -1.78 13.52 7.99
CA VAL A 205 -1.74 13.89 9.41
C VAL A 205 -1.74 12.63 10.27
N GLU A 206 -0.97 12.62 11.37
CA GLU A 206 -1.02 11.54 12.36
C GLU A 206 -2.04 11.87 13.46
N CYS A 207 -3.24 11.31 13.44
CA CYS A 207 -4.21 11.50 14.54
C CYS A 207 -4.26 10.28 15.47
N GLY A 208 -4.43 10.54 16.76
CA GLY A 208 -4.77 9.49 17.73
C GLY A 208 -6.29 9.35 17.75
N ILE A 209 -6.83 8.21 17.34
CA ILE A 209 -8.26 7.97 17.43
C ILE A 209 -8.54 7.28 18.77
N GLU A 210 -9.30 7.95 19.62
CA GLU A 210 -9.97 7.32 20.75
C GLU A 210 -11.35 6.83 20.28
N LEU A 211 -11.51 5.50 20.23
CA LEU A 211 -12.83 4.88 20.08
C LEU A 211 -13.59 5.07 21.42
N GLY A 212 -14.13 6.27 21.63
CA GLY A 212 -15.11 6.54 22.68
C GLY A 212 -16.49 5.98 22.32
N ASP A 213 -17.36 5.85 23.32
CA ASP A 213 -18.76 5.42 23.13
C ASP A 213 -19.43 6.27 22.03
N ILE A 214 -20.08 5.59 21.07
CA ILE A 214 -20.60 6.10 19.79
C ILE A 214 -21.81 7.06 19.97
N GLU A 215 -21.99 7.67 21.15
CA GLU A 215 -23.20 8.44 21.49
C GLU A 215 -23.11 9.96 21.27
N ALA A 216 -22.01 10.49 20.73
CA ALA A 216 -21.92 11.91 20.42
C ALA A 216 -22.02 12.15 18.90
N GLU A 217 -23.17 12.67 18.46
CA GLU A 217 -23.27 13.45 17.21
C GLU A 217 -22.27 14.60 17.31
N THR A 218 -21.07 14.38 16.78
CA THR A 218 -20.02 15.38 16.71
C THR A 218 -20.08 15.98 15.32
N GLU A 219 -20.25 17.30 15.25
CA GLU A 219 -20.15 18.05 13.99
C GLU A 219 -18.82 17.71 13.30
N GLU A 220 -18.85 17.63 11.97
CA GLU A 220 -17.67 17.40 11.13
C GLU A 220 -16.56 18.40 11.53
N ALA A 221 -15.51 17.90 12.18
CA ALA A 221 -14.43 18.75 12.63
C ALA A 221 -13.60 19.16 11.40
N ASP A 222 -13.66 20.45 11.02
CA ASP A 222 -12.73 21.04 10.05
C ASP A 222 -11.30 20.97 10.63
N VAL A 223 -10.56 19.91 10.33
CA VAL A 223 -9.14 19.77 10.71
C VAL A 223 -8.32 20.76 9.90
N LYS A 224 -8.03 21.92 10.48
CA LYS A 224 -7.10 22.90 9.91
C LYS A 224 -5.69 22.62 10.38
N ILE A 225 -4.82 22.23 9.44
CA ILE A 225 -3.41 21.93 9.71
C ILE A 225 -2.58 23.22 9.60
N ASP A 226 -1.63 23.45 10.52
CA ASP A 226 -0.67 24.56 10.41
C ASP A 226 0.37 24.24 9.32
N PRO A 227 0.51 25.08 8.27
CA PRO A 227 1.52 24.86 7.25
C PRO A 227 2.98 24.83 7.76
N GLN A 228 3.24 25.36 8.96
CA GLN A 228 4.57 25.32 9.59
C GLN A 228 4.87 23.98 10.28
N SER A 229 3.87 23.11 10.46
CA SER A 229 4.03 21.80 11.09
C SER A 229 4.39 20.67 10.13
N TYR A 230 4.56 20.99 8.84
CA TYR A 230 4.92 20.02 7.83
C TYR A 230 6.37 19.55 8.00
N SER A 231 6.55 18.23 8.06
CA SER A 231 7.84 17.63 7.75
C SER A 231 7.98 17.52 6.23
N TYR A 232 9.09 18.05 5.70
CA TYR A 232 9.44 17.90 4.28
C TYR A 232 10.10 16.55 4.06
N THR A 233 9.35 15.46 4.24
CA THR A 233 9.70 14.20 3.59
C THR A 233 9.05 14.21 2.22
N GLU A 234 9.86 14.11 1.15
CA GLU A 234 9.36 14.07 -0.22
C GLU A 234 8.68 12.72 -0.46
N HIS A 235 7.42 12.60 -0.10
CA HIS A 235 6.58 11.48 -0.49
C HIS A 235 5.77 11.84 -1.73
N VAL A 236 5.48 10.84 -2.55
CA VAL A 236 4.50 10.98 -3.63
C VAL A 236 3.46 9.89 -3.55
N GLY A 237 2.23 10.23 -3.91
CA GLY A 237 1.11 9.31 -4.00
C GLY A 237 0.97 8.84 -5.43
N LEU A 238 1.18 7.55 -5.70
CA LEU A 238 0.92 6.96 -7.01
C LEU A 238 -0.47 6.35 -7.03
N PHE A 239 -1.38 6.91 -7.81
CA PHE A 239 -2.73 6.36 -7.97
C PHE A 239 -2.69 5.00 -8.67
N VAL A 240 -3.28 3.99 -8.03
CA VAL A 240 -3.27 2.61 -8.54
C VAL A 240 -4.63 2.21 -9.10
N ALA A 241 -5.70 2.42 -8.34
CA ALA A 241 -7.05 2.00 -8.70
C ALA A 241 -8.10 2.70 -7.84
N SER A 242 -9.36 2.59 -8.27
CA SER A 242 -10.53 2.89 -7.44
C SER A 242 -11.13 1.62 -6.84
N GLY A 243 -11.91 1.75 -5.76
CA GLY A 243 -12.80 0.70 -5.24
C GLY A 243 -14.21 0.85 -5.81
N SER A 244 -15.08 -0.16 -5.62
CA SER A 244 -16.46 -0.12 -6.13
C SER A 244 -17.32 0.95 -5.47
N TRP A 245 -16.93 1.41 -4.28
CA TRP A 245 -17.61 2.47 -3.53
C TRP A 245 -17.02 3.86 -3.79
N GLY A 246 -16.11 3.97 -4.76
CA GLY A 246 -15.47 5.22 -5.18
C GLY A 246 -14.19 5.56 -4.42
N ASP A 247 -13.81 4.76 -3.43
CA ASP A 247 -12.49 4.84 -2.79
C ASP A 247 -11.37 4.93 -3.82
N LEU A 248 -10.34 5.72 -3.51
CA LEU A 248 -9.14 5.89 -4.31
C LEU A 248 -7.97 5.28 -3.56
N TYR A 249 -7.20 4.46 -4.25
CA TYR A 249 -6.09 3.74 -3.66
C TYR A 249 -4.77 4.17 -4.27
N PHE A 250 -3.86 4.60 -3.41
CA PHE A 250 -2.54 5.10 -3.75
C PHE A 250 -1.46 4.27 -3.06
N LEU A 251 -0.30 4.16 -3.72
CA LEU A 251 0.94 3.84 -3.03
C LEU A 251 1.54 5.13 -2.49
N ILE A 252 2.01 5.10 -1.26
CA ILE A 252 2.94 6.12 -0.75
C ILE A 252 4.33 5.71 -1.18
N LEU A 253 5.05 6.61 -1.82
CA LEU A 253 6.34 6.35 -2.44
C LEU A 253 7.41 7.31 -1.93
N GLU A 254 8.63 6.81 -1.78
CA GLU A 254 9.84 7.56 -1.42
C GLU A 254 10.85 7.55 -2.58
N PRO A 255 11.48 8.69 -2.93
CA PRO A 255 12.51 8.76 -3.96
C PRO A 255 13.72 7.87 -3.65
N VAL A 256 14.30 7.27 -4.70
CA VAL A 256 15.54 6.49 -4.60
C VAL A 256 16.72 7.35 -5.04
N ALA A 257 17.57 7.73 -4.10
CA ALA A 257 18.77 8.51 -4.38
C ALA A 257 19.66 7.82 -5.43
N GLY A 258 20.05 8.57 -6.46
CA GLY A 258 20.94 8.09 -7.53
C GLY A 258 20.27 7.36 -8.70
N GLU A 259 18.98 7.04 -8.63
CA GLU A 259 18.25 6.30 -9.68
C GLU A 259 17.41 7.21 -10.62
N GLY A 260 17.43 8.53 -10.37
CA GLY A 260 16.70 9.54 -11.15
C GLY A 260 15.42 10.03 -10.47
N PRO A 261 14.74 11.06 -11.04
CA PRO A 261 13.65 11.77 -10.38
C PRO A 261 12.31 11.02 -10.31
N LEU A 262 12.14 9.95 -11.09
CA LEU A 262 10.91 9.12 -11.12
C LEU A 262 11.19 7.67 -10.70
N ALA A 263 12.22 7.49 -9.87
CA ALA A 263 12.60 6.23 -9.27
C ALA A 263 12.19 6.21 -7.81
N PHE A 264 11.37 5.24 -7.42
CA PHE A 264 10.75 5.20 -6.10
C PHE A 264 10.83 3.83 -5.45
N ARG A 265 10.76 3.84 -4.12
CA ARG A 265 10.41 2.68 -3.29
C ARG A 265 9.03 2.90 -2.71
N ARG A 266 8.28 1.82 -2.53
CA ARG A 266 7.06 1.83 -1.73
C ARG A 266 7.44 2.08 -0.28
N ALA A 267 6.71 3.01 0.33
CA ALA A 267 6.80 3.36 1.75
C ALA A 267 5.47 3.17 2.49
N GLY A 268 4.38 2.91 1.77
CA GLY A 268 3.08 2.68 2.38
C GLY A 268 1.93 2.67 1.40
N PHE A 269 0.75 2.81 1.98
CA PHE A 269 -0.55 2.79 1.31
C PHE A 269 -1.38 3.97 1.79
N LEU A 270 -2.20 4.52 0.89
CA LEU A 270 -3.15 5.58 1.15
C LEU A 270 -4.48 5.25 0.46
N ASN A 271 -5.57 5.30 1.23
CA ASN A 271 -6.95 5.29 0.77
C ASN A 271 -7.54 6.69 0.95
N MET A 272 -8.27 7.16 -0.06
CA MET A 272 -8.98 8.43 -0.03
C MET A 272 -10.42 8.25 -0.55
N PRO A 273 -11.40 9.03 -0.09
CA PRO A 273 -12.77 8.91 -0.57
C PRO A 273 -12.98 9.57 -1.95
N ALA A 274 -13.98 9.10 -2.68
CA ALA A 274 -14.25 9.44 -4.09
C ALA A 274 -14.61 10.90 -4.40
N HIS A 275 -15.18 11.62 -3.43
CA HIS A 275 -15.87 12.89 -3.67
C HIS A 275 -14.91 14.02 -4.11
N GLU A 276 -13.62 13.73 -4.15
CA GLU A 276 -12.55 14.64 -4.53
C GLU A 276 -12.05 14.40 -5.98
N MET A 277 -12.68 13.56 -6.80
CA MET A 277 -12.12 13.10 -8.09
C MET A 277 -12.06 14.10 -9.25
N GLU A 278 -12.63 15.31 -9.16
CA GLU A 278 -12.60 16.25 -10.30
C GLU A 278 -11.16 16.60 -10.71
N TRP A 279 -10.26 16.80 -9.73
CA TRP A 279 -8.88 17.19 -9.99
C TRP A 279 -8.02 16.05 -10.56
N VAL A 280 -8.34 14.78 -10.27
CA VAL A 280 -7.55 13.62 -10.76
C VAL A 280 -7.60 13.55 -12.28
N SER A 281 -8.74 13.91 -12.88
CA SER A 281 -8.93 13.92 -14.33
C SER A 281 -8.06 14.96 -15.06
N GLU A 282 -7.61 16.00 -14.37
CA GLU A 282 -6.75 17.05 -14.91
C GLU A 282 -5.26 16.67 -14.88
N LEU A 283 -4.90 15.62 -14.13
CA LEU A 283 -3.51 15.23 -13.95
C LEU A 283 -2.99 14.33 -15.07
N THR A 284 -1.73 14.54 -15.43
CA THR A 284 -1.07 13.75 -16.46
C THR A 284 -0.37 12.54 -15.84
N LYS A 285 -0.56 11.36 -16.44
CA LYS A 285 0.17 10.15 -16.06
C LYS A 285 1.66 10.29 -16.35
N GLN A 286 2.49 9.91 -15.39
CA GLN A 286 3.94 9.85 -15.51
C GLN A 286 4.40 8.38 -15.54
N THR A 287 5.57 8.13 -16.14
CA THR A 287 6.20 6.81 -16.12
C THR A 287 7.17 6.75 -14.95
N VAL A 288 6.88 5.89 -13.98
CA VAL A 288 7.64 5.72 -12.75
C VAL A 288 8.31 4.35 -12.74
N LYS A 289 9.45 4.26 -12.06
CA LYS A 289 10.16 3.00 -11.81
C LYS A 289 10.13 2.69 -10.33
N LEU A 290 9.62 1.51 -9.97
CA LEU A 290 9.54 1.03 -8.59
C LEU A 290 10.62 -0.01 -8.32
N PHE A 291 11.30 0.11 -7.18
CA PHE A 291 12.39 -0.78 -6.73
C PHE A 291 12.02 -1.58 -5.48
#